data_AF-A0A559GHJ5-F1
#
_entry.id   AF-A0A559GHJ5-F1
#
_cell.length_a   1.000
_cell.length_b   1.000
_cell.length_c   1.000
_cell.angle_alpha   90.00
_cell.angle_beta   90.00
_cell.angle_gamma   90.00
#
_symmetry.space_group_name_H-M   'P 1'
#
loop_
_entity.id
_entity.type
_entity.pdbx_description
1 polymer ?
#
loop_
_entity_poly.entity_id
_entity_poly.type
_entity_poly.pdbx_seq_one_letter_code
_entity_poly.pdbx_strand_id
1 'polypeptide(L)'
;DLTDYIPLKYGEDMLITQYDAHAVEANGLLKMDFLGLRNLTFVQKMQELLAESEGVHLKIEEIDLEDRATLSLFAAGNTKGIFQFEQPGAIRLLKRVKPQVFEEVVATTSLNRPGASDYIDNFVARKHGKEKVTVLDPALEDILSSTYGIMLYQEQVMQVAQRFGGFSLGKADILRRAMGKKNAKEMHLMKEDFITGAMKLGHTEEKANQVFAVMEKFAGYGFNRSHA
;
A
#
# COMPACT_ATOMS: atom_id res chain seq x y z
N ASP A 1 18.58 13.27 -31.61
CA ASP A 1 19.61 12.84 -30.65
C ASP A 1 19.19 13.34 -29.26
N LEU A 2 19.64 12.72 -28.15
CA LEU A 2 19.39 13.27 -26.80
C LEU A 2 19.99 14.68 -26.64
N THR A 3 21.11 14.94 -27.30
CA THR A 3 21.81 16.23 -27.30
C THR A 3 21.00 17.37 -27.94
N ASP A 4 19.97 17.06 -28.73
CA ASP A 4 19.04 18.06 -29.28
C ASP A 4 18.04 18.59 -28.23
N TYR A 5 17.89 17.88 -27.10
CA TYR A 5 16.89 18.16 -26.07
C TYR A 5 17.50 18.44 -24.70
N ILE A 6 18.57 17.71 -24.32
CA ILE A 6 19.21 17.84 -23.01
C ILE A 6 20.73 17.81 -23.11
N PRO A 7 21.43 18.59 -22.27
CA PRO A 7 22.87 18.52 -22.18
C PRO A 7 23.32 17.20 -21.54
N LEU A 8 24.28 16.53 -22.18
CA LEU A 8 24.92 15.31 -21.67
C LEU A 8 26.35 15.60 -21.23
N LYS A 9 26.89 14.77 -20.33
CA LYS A 9 28.32 14.71 -20.02
C LYS A 9 28.78 13.26 -19.96
N TYR A 10 30.07 13.02 -20.14
CA TYR A 10 30.65 11.70 -19.89
C TYR A 10 30.69 11.43 -18.38
N GLY A 11 30.07 10.34 -17.96
CA GLY A 11 30.32 9.69 -16.67
C GLY A 11 31.50 8.74 -16.76
N GLU A 12 31.66 7.85 -15.77
CA GLU A 12 32.75 6.85 -15.77
C GLU A 12 32.63 5.87 -16.95
N ASP A 13 31.46 5.21 -17.08
CA ASP A 13 31.26 4.16 -18.09
C ASP A 13 30.15 4.48 -19.12
N MET A 14 29.43 5.60 -18.94
CA MET A 14 28.30 5.96 -19.81
C MET A 14 28.04 7.46 -19.84
N LEU A 15 27.31 7.91 -20.86
CA LEU A 15 26.77 9.27 -20.89
C LEU A 15 25.71 9.46 -19.79
N ILE A 16 25.78 10.60 -19.11
CA ILE A 16 24.82 11.00 -18.09
C ILE A 16 24.25 12.37 -18.41
N THR A 17 22.96 12.55 -18.13
CA THR A 17 22.30 13.85 -18.24
C THR A 17 22.91 14.86 -17.24
N GLN A 18 23.02 16.12 -17.64
CA GLN A 18 23.40 17.20 -16.72
C GLN A 18 22.19 17.76 -15.95
N TYR A 19 20.97 17.40 -16.36
CA TYR A 19 19.73 17.74 -15.67
C TYR A 19 19.39 16.71 -14.59
N ASP A 20 18.74 17.17 -13.52
CA ASP A 20 18.11 16.27 -12.56
C ASP A 20 16.86 15.58 -13.18
N ALA A 21 16.33 14.60 -12.46
CA ALA A 21 15.22 13.78 -12.93
C ALA A 21 13.96 14.60 -13.27
N HIS A 22 13.63 15.63 -12.48
CA HIS A 22 12.43 16.44 -12.72
C HIS A 22 12.61 17.33 -13.95
N ALA A 23 13.81 17.87 -14.15
CA ALA A 23 14.12 18.64 -15.35
C ALA A 23 14.09 17.77 -16.61
N VAL A 24 14.54 16.51 -16.55
CA VAL A 24 14.40 15.56 -17.67
C VAL A 24 12.94 15.30 -18.00
N GLU A 25 12.11 15.00 -17.00
CA GLU A 25 10.66 14.77 -17.20
C GLU A 25 9.94 16.02 -17.73
N ALA A 26 10.30 17.22 -17.24
CA ALA A 26 9.72 18.48 -17.69
C ALA A 26 10.03 18.81 -19.16
N ASN A 27 11.12 18.26 -19.71
CA ASN A 27 11.45 18.35 -21.14
C ASN A 27 10.73 17.30 -22.00
N GLY A 28 9.79 16.54 -21.42
CA GLY A 28 8.97 15.56 -22.14
C GLY A 28 9.70 14.27 -22.49
N LEU A 29 10.86 14.02 -21.87
CA LEU A 29 11.62 12.79 -22.07
C LEU A 29 11.08 11.66 -21.19
N LEU A 30 11.12 10.44 -21.73
CA LEU A 30 10.78 9.23 -20.99
C LEU A 30 11.84 8.94 -19.93
N LYS A 31 11.41 8.82 -18.67
CA LYS A 31 12.24 8.42 -17.55
C LYS A 31 11.87 7.00 -17.12
N MET A 32 12.88 6.15 -16.90
CA MET A 32 12.72 4.82 -16.31
C MET A 32 13.70 4.66 -15.15
N ASP A 33 13.23 4.08 -14.05
CA ASP A 33 14.07 3.78 -12.88
C ASP A 33 14.47 2.30 -12.90
N PHE A 34 15.78 2.03 -13.01
CA PHE A 34 16.34 0.69 -12.90
C PHE A 34 16.99 0.53 -11.52
N LEU A 35 16.29 -0.15 -10.61
CA LEU A 35 16.73 -0.33 -9.22
C LEU A 35 17.47 -1.65 -9.03
N GLY A 36 18.71 -1.58 -8.59
CA GLY A 36 19.47 -2.75 -8.13
C GLY A 36 19.01 -3.17 -6.73
N LEU A 37 18.27 -4.28 -6.64
CA LEU A 37 17.72 -4.78 -5.38
C LEU A 37 18.51 -5.97 -4.85
N ARG A 38 19.18 -5.80 -3.71
CA ARG A 38 20.04 -6.84 -3.09
C ARG A 38 19.26 -8.10 -2.68
N ASN A 39 18.00 -7.96 -2.29
CA ASN A 39 17.15 -9.09 -1.93
C ASN A 39 16.87 -10.01 -3.14
N LEU A 40 16.70 -9.47 -4.35
CA LEU A 40 16.55 -10.25 -5.57
C LEU A 40 17.81 -11.06 -5.87
N THR A 41 18.99 -10.44 -5.74
CA THR A 41 20.27 -11.16 -5.85
C THR A 41 20.39 -12.28 -4.81
N PHE A 42 19.91 -12.04 -3.58
CA PHE A 42 19.95 -13.04 -2.52
C PHE A 42 19.02 -14.23 -2.84
N VAL A 43 17.78 -13.96 -3.28
CA VAL A 43 16.81 -14.98 -3.69
C VAL A 43 17.33 -15.81 -4.86
N GLN A 44 17.90 -15.16 -5.88
CA GLN A 44 18.51 -15.87 -7.02
C GLN A 44 19.59 -16.84 -6.56
N LYS A 45 20.52 -16.39 -5.71
CA LYS A 45 21.59 -17.25 -5.17
C LYS A 45 21.05 -18.42 -4.35
N MET A 46 19.96 -18.22 -3.59
CA MET A 46 19.30 -19.30 -2.86
C MET A 46 18.71 -20.35 -3.80
N GLN A 47 18.07 -19.93 -4.91
CA GLN A 47 17.57 -20.86 -5.92
C GLN A 47 18.69 -21.64 -6.61
N GLU A 48 19.77 -20.97 -6.98
CA GLU A 48 20.95 -21.60 -7.61
C GLU A 48 21.56 -22.66 -6.67
N LEU A 49 21.78 -22.30 -5.40
CA LEU A 49 22.30 -23.24 -4.40
C LEU A 49 21.38 -24.44 -4.18
N LEU A 50 20.07 -24.21 -4.08
CA LEU A 50 19.10 -25.30 -3.88
C LEU A 50 19.06 -26.27 -5.07
N ALA A 51 19.18 -25.74 -6.29
CA ALA A 51 19.28 -26.55 -7.50
C ALA A 51 20.58 -27.37 -7.52
N GLU A 52 21.71 -26.78 -7.12
CA GLU A 52 23.01 -27.46 -7.07
C GLU A 52 23.11 -28.51 -5.96
N SER A 53 22.61 -28.21 -4.76
CA SER A 53 22.79 -29.07 -3.58
C SER A 53 21.71 -30.15 -3.45
N GLU A 54 20.47 -29.85 -3.84
CA GLU A 54 19.31 -30.73 -3.63
C GLU A 54 18.59 -31.11 -4.93
N GLY A 55 19.00 -30.56 -6.08
CA GLY A 55 18.33 -30.80 -7.37
C GLY A 55 16.92 -30.21 -7.44
N VAL A 56 16.56 -29.32 -6.51
CA VAL A 56 15.23 -28.71 -6.44
C VAL A 56 15.22 -27.40 -7.22
N HIS A 57 14.42 -27.35 -8.28
CA HIS A 57 14.24 -26.17 -9.11
C HIS A 57 12.96 -25.42 -8.70
N LEU A 58 13.13 -24.35 -7.93
CA LEU A 58 12.03 -23.56 -7.41
C LEU A 58 11.61 -22.47 -8.41
N LYS A 59 10.32 -22.32 -8.65
CA LYS A 59 9.74 -21.18 -9.40
C LYS A 59 9.01 -20.25 -8.43
N ILE A 60 9.42 -18.99 -8.36
CA ILE A 60 8.96 -18.04 -7.33
C ILE A 60 7.49 -17.71 -7.50
N GLU A 61 7.05 -17.56 -8.75
CA GLU A 61 5.68 -17.25 -9.12
C GLU A 61 4.69 -18.38 -8.78
N GLU A 62 5.16 -19.59 -8.51
CA GLU A 62 4.35 -20.75 -8.13
C GLU A 62 4.32 -20.98 -6.61
N ILE A 63 5.01 -20.15 -5.80
CA ILE A 63 5.00 -20.28 -4.33
C ILE A 63 3.59 -19.99 -3.79
N ASP A 64 3.09 -20.92 -2.96
CA ASP A 64 1.84 -20.72 -2.22
C ASP A 64 2.00 -19.63 -1.16
N LEU A 65 1.27 -18.52 -1.33
CA LEU A 65 1.26 -17.40 -0.40
C LEU A 65 0.59 -17.75 0.94
N GLU A 66 -0.19 -18.82 0.99
CA GLU A 66 -0.92 -19.29 2.15
C GLU A 66 -0.21 -20.44 2.89
N ASP A 67 1.07 -20.69 2.59
CA ASP A 67 1.88 -21.71 3.26
C ASP A 67 1.91 -21.49 4.79
N ARG A 68 1.37 -22.49 5.51
CA ARG A 68 1.16 -22.42 6.96
C ARG A 68 2.47 -22.38 7.74
N ALA A 69 3.52 -23.05 7.26
CA ALA A 69 4.82 -23.06 7.93
C ALA A 69 5.47 -21.66 7.87
N THR A 70 5.44 -21.04 6.70
CA THR A 70 5.92 -19.67 6.48
C THR A 70 5.12 -18.67 7.31
N LEU A 71 3.79 -18.70 7.25
CA LEU A 71 2.97 -17.77 8.05
C LEU A 71 3.18 -17.95 9.56
N SER A 72 3.42 -19.18 10.03
CA SER A 72 3.76 -19.45 11.43
C SER A 72 5.10 -18.86 11.84
N LEU A 73 6.10 -18.85 10.95
CA LEU A 73 7.40 -18.19 11.16
C LEU A 73 7.21 -16.68 11.34
N PHE A 74 6.38 -16.06 10.50
CA PHE A 74 6.00 -14.64 10.64
C PHE A 74 5.25 -14.40 11.95
N ALA A 75 4.26 -15.23 12.29
CA ALA A 75 3.49 -15.10 13.52
C ALA A 75 4.33 -15.26 14.79
N ALA A 76 5.38 -16.08 14.75
CA ALA A 76 6.37 -16.23 15.81
C ALA A 76 7.36 -15.05 15.87
N GLY A 77 7.37 -14.17 14.86
CA GLY A 77 8.34 -13.07 14.72
C GLY A 77 9.77 -13.56 14.48
N ASN A 78 9.94 -14.73 13.87
CA ASN A 78 11.23 -15.32 13.55
C ASN A 78 11.76 -14.82 12.20
N THR A 79 11.64 -13.51 11.94
CA THR A 79 11.83 -12.89 10.61
C THR A 79 13.17 -12.17 10.45
N LYS A 80 14.19 -12.54 11.25
CA LYS A 80 15.54 -12.00 11.05
C LYS A 80 16.09 -12.47 9.70
N GLY A 81 16.59 -11.53 8.89
CA GLY A 81 17.05 -11.80 7.53
C GLY A 81 15.94 -11.93 6.49
N ILE A 82 14.68 -11.72 6.86
CA ILE A 82 13.55 -11.65 5.92
C ILE A 82 13.29 -10.18 5.59
N PHE A 83 13.50 -9.84 4.32
CA PHE A 83 13.36 -8.48 3.77
C PHE A 83 12.10 -7.76 4.29
N GLN A 84 12.26 -6.49 4.69
CA GLN A 84 11.25 -5.62 5.35
C GLN A 84 10.81 -6.01 6.78
N PHE A 85 11.02 -7.25 7.23
CA PHE A 85 10.51 -7.74 8.52
C PHE A 85 11.60 -8.00 9.58
N GLU A 86 12.81 -7.51 9.35
CA GLU A 86 13.97 -7.75 10.22
C GLU A 86 14.03 -6.80 11.43
N GLN A 87 13.39 -5.64 11.30
CA GLN A 87 13.51 -4.58 12.30
C GLN A 87 12.71 -4.92 13.56
N PRO A 88 13.18 -4.55 14.76
CA PRO A 88 12.51 -4.88 16.02
C PRO A 88 11.04 -4.43 16.08
N GLY A 89 10.70 -3.30 15.45
CA GLY A 89 9.32 -2.82 15.35
C GLY A 89 8.42 -3.77 14.57
N ALA A 90 8.86 -4.17 13.38
CA ALA A 90 8.14 -5.12 12.53
C ALA A 90 7.97 -6.48 13.24
N ILE A 91 9.05 -7.00 13.84
CA ILE A 91 9.01 -8.27 14.60
C ILE A 91 8.00 -8.22 15.75
N ARG A 92 7.97 -7.12 16.51
CA ARG A 92 6.99 -6.96 17.60
C ARG A 92 5.57 -6.89 17.07
N LEU A 93 5.35 -6.16 15.97
CA LEU A 93 4.02 -6.07 15.35
C LEU A 93 3.55 -7.43 14.86
N LEU A 94 4.40 -8.17 14.15
CA LEU A 94 4.11 -9.52 13.68
C LEU A 94 3.70 -10.47 14.82
N LYS A 95 4.39 -10.44 15.96
CA LYS A 95 4.03 -11.24 17.15
C LYS A 95 2.67 -10.89 17.75
N ARG A 96 2.24 -9.63 17.60
CA ARG A 96 0.93 -9.15 18.05
C ARG A 96 -0.17 -9.50 17.06
N VAL A 97 0.09 -9.28 15.77
CA VAL A 97 -0.85 -9.58 14.68
C VAL A 97 -1.03 -11.08 14.56
N LYS A 98 0.04 -11.89 14.65
CA LYS A 98 0.06 -13.34 14.40
C LYS A 98 -0.56 -13.72 13.04
N PRO A 99 0.04 -13.31 11.90
CA PRO A 99 -0.52 -13.55 10.57
C PRO A 99 -0.93 -15.02 10.34
N GLN A 100 -2.11 -15.22 9.76
CA GLN A 100 -2.68 -16.50 9.36
C GLN A 100 -3.02 -16.54 7.87
N VAL A 101 -2.95 -15.40 7.18
CA VAL A 101 -3.05 -15.27 5.72
C VAL A 101 -2.04 -14.25 5.22
N PHE A 102 -1.69 -14.30 3.94
CA PHE A 102 -0.68 -13.41 3.36
C PHE A 102 -1.03 -11.93 3.51
N GLU A 103 -2.30 -11.57 3.32
CA GLU A 103 -2.78 -10.18 3.40
C GLU A 103 -2.48 -9.53 4.76
N GLU A 104 -2.38 -10.31 5.85
CA GLU A 104 -2.04 -9.77 7.16
C GLU A 104 -0.55 -9.46 7.31
N VAL A 105 0.32 -10.16 6.57
CA VAL A 105 1.73 -9.80 6.43
C VAL A 105 1.84 -8.46 5.70
N VAL A 106 1.10 -8.28 4.61
CA VAL A 106 1.00 -7.01 3.86
C VAL A 106 0.43 -5.88 4.74
N ALA A 107 -0.57 -6.16 5.58
CA ALA A 107 -1.08 -5.17 6.53
C ALA A 107 -0.01 -4.72 7.54
N THR A 108 0.89 -5.61 7.97
CA THR A 108 1.94 -5.25 8.92
C THR A 108 3.00 -4.30 8.33
N THR A 109 3.36 -4.41 7.05
CA THR A 109 4.22 -3.42 6.38
C THR A 109 3.54 -2.05 6.37
N SER A 110 2.23 -2.06 6.18
CA SER A 110 1.44 -0.84 6.09
C SER A 110 1.22 -0.14 7.43
N LEU A 111 1.01 -0.92 8.50
CA LEU A 111 0.79 -0.42 9.85
C LEU A 111 2.08 0.04 10.55
N ASN A 112 3.23 -0.53 10.19
CA ASN A 112 4.52 -0.21 10.81
C ASN A 112 5.12 1.11 10.27
N ARG A 113 4.31 2.17 10.20
CA ARG A 113 4.70 3.52 9.76
C ARG A 113 4.11 4.59 10.68
N PRO A 114 4.73 5.78 10.76
CA PRO A 114 4.14 6.93 11.46
C PRO A 114 2.72 7.24 10.97
N GLY A 115 1.81 7.51 11.91
CA GLY A 115 0.39 7.82 11.64
C GLY A 115 -0.50 6.58 11.49
N ALA A 116 -0.05 5.55 10.74
CA ALA A 116 -0.77 4.27 10.66
C ALA A 116 -0.63 3.46 11.96
N SER A 117 0.45 3.70 12.71
CA SER A 117 0.73 3.06 14.00
C SER A 117 -0.38 3.22 15.04
N ASP A 118 -1.14 4.32 14.97
CA ASP A 118 -2.23 4.63 15.91
C ASP A 118 -3.38 3.60 15.82
N TYR A 119 -3.46 2.89 14.70
CA TYR A 119 -4.48 1.88 14.45
C TYR A 119 -4.02 0.45 14.73
N ILE A 120 -2.75 0.23 15.12
CA ILE A 120 -2.21 -1.10 15.42
C ILE A 120 -3.05 -1.79 16.51
N ASP A 121 -3.38 -1.06 17.57
CA ASP A 121 -4.09 -1.62 18.72
C ASP A 121 -5.50 -2.07 18.33
N ASN A 122 -6.23 -1.25 17.57
CA ASN A 122 -7.55 -1.61 17.03
C ASN A 122 -7.44 -2.78 16.05
N PHE A 123 -6.46 -2.78 15.14
CA PHE A 123 -6.27 -3.86 14.17
C PHE A 123 -6.06 -5.19 14.88
N VAL A 124 -5.16 -5.22 15.87
CA VAL A 124 -4.86 -6.42 16.67
C VAL A 124 -6.07 -6.84 17.50
N ALA A 125 -6.76 -5.90 18.15
CA ALA A 125 -7.94 -6.21 18.98
C ALA A 125 -9.07 -6.79 18.13
N ARG A 126 -9.37 -6.19 16.98
CA ARG A 126 -10.42 -6.65 16.06
C ARG A 126 -10.11 -8.01 15.47
N LYS A 127 -8.88 -8.21 15.00
CA LYS A 127 -8.41 -9.51 14.52
C LYS A 127 -8.65 -10.61 15.54
N HIS A 128 -8.28 -10.38 16.81
CA HIS A 128 -8.39 -11.38 17.86
C HIS A 128 -9.79 -11.42 18.51
N GLY A 129 -10.80 -10.77 17.91
CA GLY A 129 -12.18 -10.75 18.41
C GLY A 129 -12.37 -10.03 19.75
N LYS A 130 -11.39 -9.22 20.18
CA LYS A 130 -11.41 -8.43 21.42
C LYS A 130 -12.10 -7.06 21.24
N GLU A 131 -12.25 -6.62 20.00
CA GLU A 131 -13.01 -5.44 19.61
C GLU A 131 -13.93 -5.82 18.45
N LYS A 132 -15.18 -5.35 18.47
CA LYS A 132 -16.11 -5.59 17.36
C LYS A 132 -15.64 -4.78 16.14
N VAL A 133 -15.61 -5.43 14.98
CA VAL A 133 -15.44 -4.71 13.71
C VAL A 133 -16.72 -3.93 13.44
N THR A 134 -16.65 -2.61 13.59
CA THR A 134 -17.76 -1.69 13.26
C THR A 134 -17.43 -0.98 11.96
N VAL A 135 -18.30 -1.16 10.97
CA VAL A 135 -18.22 -0.49 9.67
C VAL A 135 -19.38 0.50 9.59
N LEU A 136 -19.13 1.70 9.07
CA LEU A 136 -20.11 2.80 9.03
C LEU A 136 -21.32 2.49 8.14
N ASP A 137 -21.11 1.64 7.12
CA ASP A 137 -22.14 1.25 6.19
C ASP A 137 -21.83 -0.14 5.58
N PRO A 138 -22.85 -0.98 5.35
CA PRO A 138 -22.67 -2.30 4.72
C PRO A 138 -21.93 -2.25 3.38
N ALA A 139 -22.08 -1.16 2.60
CA ALA A 139 -21.39 -1.00 1.33
C ALA A 139 -19.85 -1.03 1.44
N LEU A 140 -19.31 -0.79 2.65
CA LEU A 140 -17.88 -0.74 2.90
C LEU A 140 -17.31 -2.04 3.48
N GLU A 141 -18.16 -2.99 3.90
CA GLU A 141 -17.74 -4.19 4.63
C GLU A 141 -16.71 -5.00 3.82
N ASP A 142 -17.03 -5.33 2.57
CA ASP A 142 -16.12 -6.10 1.71
C ASP A 142 -14.79 -5.39 1.47
N ILE A 143 -14.84 -4.07 1.25
CA ILE A 143 -13.65 -3.24 0.93
C ILE A 143 -12.67 -3.21 2.10
N LEU A 144 -13.19 -3.17 3.33
CA LEU A 144 -12.41 -3.03 4.56
C LEU A 144 -12.25 -4.36 5.32
N SER A 145 -12.78 -5.46 4.79
CA SER A 145 -12.79 -6.77 5.44
C SER A 145 -11.38 -7.28 5.72
N SER A 146 -10.49 -7.20 4.72
CA SER A 146 -9.09 -7.62 4.80
C SER A 146 -8.27 -6.84 5.83
N THR A 147 -8.77 -5.67 6.25
CA THR A 147 -8.11 -4.78 7.19
C THR A 147 -8.94 -4.55 8.45
N TYR A 148 -9.87 -5.46 8.76
CA TYR A 148 -10.69 -5.42 9.97
C TYR A 148 -11.43 -4.08 10.17
N GLY A 149 -11.98 -3.53 9.09
CA GLY A 149 -12.73 -2.27 9.12
C GLY A 149 -11.86 -1.02 9.23
N ILE A 150 -10.53 -1.13 9.09
CA ILE A 150 -9.58 -0.01 9.16
C ILE A 150 -9.14 0.33 7.73
N MET A 151 -9.29 1.58 7.31
CA MET A 151 -8.80 2.02 6.01
C MET A 151 -7.26 2.13 6.07
N LEU A 152 -6.55 1.29 5.32
CA LEU A 152 -5.07 1.23 5.28
C LEU A 152 -4.49 1.51 3.89
N TYR A 153 -5.27 1.28 2.83
CA TYR A 153 -4.79 1.35 1.45
C TYR A 153 -5.46 2.46 0.64
N GLN A 154 -4.68 3.07 -0.25
CA GLN A 154 -5.15 4.07 -1.20
C GLN A 154 -6.21 3.48 -2.14
N GLU A 155 -6.05 2.22 -2.51
CA GLU A 155 -6.99 1.44 -3.30
C GLU A 155 -8.34 1.29 -2.58
N GLN A 156 -8.35 1.18 -1.24
CA GLN A 156 -9.60 1.17 -0.46
C GLN A 156 -10.30 2.53 -0.55
N VAL A 157 -9.58 3.66 -0.44
CA VAL A 157 -10.17 5.00 -0.65
C VAL A 157 -10.83 5.09 -2.01
N MET A 158 -10.15 4.62 -3.06
CA MET A 158 -10.68 4.67 -4.41
C MET A 158 -11.94 3.81 -4.56
N GLN A 159 -11.93 2.61 -4.00
CA GLN A 159 -13.10 1.71 -3.99
C GLN A 159 -14.28 2.30 -3.20
N VAL A 160 -14.01 2.94 -2.05
CA VAL A 160 -15.04 3.63 -1.26
C VAL A 160 -15.60 4.83 -2.03
N ALA A 161 -14.75 5.65 -2.65
CA ALA A 161 -15.19 6.79 -3.47
C ALA A 161 -16.10 6.35 -4.62
N GLN A 162 -15.79 5.22 -5.26
CA GLN A 162 -16.61 4.66 -6.33
C GLN A 162 -17.92 4.07 -5.81
N ARG A 163 -17.84 3.18 -4.83
CA ARG A 163 -18.99 2.39 -4.37
C ARG A 163 -19.96 3.20 -3.52
N PHE A 164 -19.44 4.02 -2.62
CA PHE A 164 -20.24 4.83 -1.70
C PHE A 164 -20.52 6.22 -2.26
N GLY A 165 -19.54 6.85 -2.92
CA GLY A 165 -19.66 8.22 -3.47
C GLY A 165 -20.10 8.28 -4.94
N GLY A 166 -20.21 7.15 -5.64
CA GLY A 166 -20.57 7.11 -7.06
C GLY A 166 -19.53 7.70 -8.01
N PHE A 167 -18.26 7.81 -7.59
CA PHE A 167 -17.21 8.38 -8.41
C PHE A 167 -16.77 7.42 -9.52
N SER A 168 -16.34 7.98 -10.66
CA SER A 168 -15.57 7.20 -11.63
C SER A 168 -14.17 6.88 -11.06
N LEU A 169 -13.49 5.86 -11.59
CA LEU A 169 -12.12 5.54 -11.20
C LEU A 169 -11.17 6.73 -11.37
N GLY A 170 -11.34 7.51 -12.45
CA GLY A 170 -10.57 8.73 -12.67
C GLY A 170 -10.81 9.78 -11.59
N LYS A 171 -12.07 10.02 -11.22
CA LYS A 171 -12.41 10.98 -10.15
C LYS A 171 -11.94 10.50 -8.78
N ALA A 172 -11.99 9.20 -8.52
CA ALA A 172 -11.46 8.59 -7.30
C ALA A 172 -9.93 8.74 -7.18
N ASP A 173 -9.17 8.63 -8.28
CA ASP A 173 -7.74 8.92 -8.26
C ASP A 173 -7.44 10.41 -8.05
N ILE A 174 -8.25 11.32 -8.62
CA ILE A 174 -8.12 12.76 -8.33
C ILE A 174 -8.32 13.01 -6.82
N LEU A 175 -9.34 12.40 -6.21
CA LEU A 175 -9.57 12.47 -4.75
C LEU A 175 -8.36 11.97 -3.96
N ARG A 176 -7.82 10.80 -4.32
CA ARG A 176 -6.62 10.22 -3.69
C ARG A 176 -5.41 11.18 -3.77
N ARG A 177 -5.19 11.82 -4.93
CA ARG A 177 -4.11 12.81 -5.11
C ARG A 177 -4.34 14.08 -4.29
N ALA A 178 -5.57 14.60 -4.27
CA ALA A 178 -5.93 15.79 -3.50
C ALA A 178 -5.72 15.57 -2.00
N MET A 179 -6.09 14.38 -1.50
CA MET A 179 -5.83 13.90 -0.14
C MET A 179 -4.34 13.92 0.19
N GLY A 180 -3.50 13.32 -0.66
CA GLY A 180 -2.05 13.29 -0.45
C GLY A 180 -1.40 14.69 -0.44
N LYS A 181 -1.92 15.63 -1.22
CA LYS A 181 -1.44 17.03 -1.29
C LYS A 181 -2.06 17.95 -0.23
N LYS A 182 -3.06 17.49 0.53
CA LYS A 182 -3.83 18.29 1.50
C LYS A 182 -4.38 19.60 0.92
N ASN A 183 -4.86 19.57 -0.33
CA ASN A 183 -5.42 20.75 -0.98
C ASN A 183 -6.84 21.03 -0.47
N ALA A 184 -6.98 22.00 0.44
CA ALA A 184 -8.25 22.31 1.09
C ALA A 184 -9.39 22.64 0.11
N LYS A 185 -9.11 23.38 -0.97
CA LYS A 185 -10.12 23.78 -1.95
C LYS A 185 -10.64 22.58 -2.74
N GLU A 186 -9.74 21.73 -3.22
CA GLU A 186 -10.11 20.50 -3.95
C GLU A 186 -10.83 19.51 -3.02
N MET A 187 -10.38 19.37 -1.77
CA MET A 187 -11.03 18.51 -0.78
C MET A 187 -12.47 18.93 -0.49
N HIS A 188 -12.74 20.24 -0.37
CA HIS A 188 -14.10 20.74 -0.16
C HIS A 188 -15.02 20.40 -1.33
N LEU A 189 -14.57 20.65 -2.57
CA LEU A 189 -15.34 20.31 -3.78
C LEU A 189 -15.61 18.81 -3.88
N MET A 190 -14.58 17.99 -3.60
CA MET A 190 -14.74 16.54 -3.61
C MET A 190 -15.68 16.04 -2.52
N LYS A 191 -15.72 16.71 -1.36
CA LYS A 191 -16.65 16.38 -0.28
C LYS A 191 -18.09 16.59 -0.71
N GLU A 192 -18.41 17.75 -1.28
CA GLU A 192 -19.77 18.06 -1.76
C GLU A 192 -20.23 17.06 -2.83
N ASP A 193 -19.34 16.76 -3.78
CA ASP A 193 -19.59 15.77 -4.82
C ASP A 193 -19.81 14.36 -4.26
N PHE A 194 -18.99 13.96 -3.28
CA PHE A 194 -19.07 12.66 -2.63
C PHE A 194 -20.40 12.51 -1.87
N ILE A 195 -20.79 13.52 -1.10
CA ILE A 195 -22.06 13.51 -0.35
C ILE A 195 -23.24 13.46 -1.31
N THR A 196 -23.23 14.29 -2.35
CA THR A 196 -24.29 14.31 -3.37
C THR A 196 -24.41 12.95 -4.07
N GLY A 197 -23.28 12.32 -4.41
CA GLY A 197 -23.26 10.99 -5.01
C GLY A 197 -23.77 9.91 -4.06
N ALA A 198 -23.34 9.93 -2.79
CA ALA A 198 -23.80 8.99 -1.78
C ALA A 198 -25.31 9.06 -1.52
N MET A 199 -25.87 10.28 -1.47
CA MET A 199 -27.31 10.48 -1.32
C MET A 199 -28.09 9.93 -2.53
N LYS A 200 -27.57 10.10 -3.76
CA LYS A 200 -28.17 9.50 -4.96
C LYS A 200 -28.15 7.97 -4.95
N LEU A 201 -27.19 7.37 -4.25
CA LEU A 201 -27.09 5.92 -4.06
C LEU A 201 -27.89 5.40 -2.86
N GLY A 202 -28.63 6.28 -2.17
CA GLY A 202 -29.53 5.90 -1.07
C GLY A 202 -28.91 5.93 0.32
N HIS A 203 -27.70 6.47 0.47
CA HIS A 203 -27.08 6.69 1.78
C HIS A 203 -27.54 8.01 2.42
N THR A 204 -27.52 8.07 3.75
CA THR A 204 -27.84 9.31 4.46
C THR A 204 -26.68 10.30 4.38
N GLU A 205 -27.00 11.60 4.38
CA GLU A 205 -25.99 12.66 4.43
C GLU A 205 -25.07 12.54 5.66
N GLU A 206 -25.62 12.13 6.80
CA GLU A 206 -24.85 11.89 8.03
C GLU A 206 -23.77 10.82 7.82
N LYS A 207 -24.16 9.67 7.27
CA LYS A 207 -23.20 8.59 6.95
C LYS A 207 -22.17 9.05 5.92
N ALA A 208 -22.60 9.78 4.89
CA ALA A 208 -21.68 10.28 3.88
C ALA A 208 -20.62 11.23 4.48
N ASN A 209 -21.02 12.11 5.39
CA ASN A 209 -20.09 12.96 6.13
C ASN A 209 -19.12 12.15 6.99
N GLN A 210 -19.61 11.13 7.71
CA GLN A 210 -18.78 10.26 8.53
C GLN A 210 -17.75 9.48 7.70
N VAL A 211 -18.17 8.88 6.59
CA VAL A 211 -17.29 8.12 5.68
C VAL A 211 -16.23 9.03 5.07
N PHE A 212 -16.62 10.22 4.58
CA PHE A 212 -15.66 11.16 4.01
C PHE A 212 -14.64 11.64 5.07
N ALA A 213 -15.06 11.87 6.31
CA ALA A 213 -14.16 12.24 7.39
C ALA A 213 -13.13 11.13 7.71
N VAL A 214 -13.53 9.86 7.62
CA VAL A 214 -12.59 8.74 7.73
C VAL A 214 -11.57 8.74 6.59
N MET A 215 -12.02 8.97 5.35
CA MET A 215 -11.13 9.07 4.18
C MET A 215 -10.16 10.26 4.28
N GLU A 216 -10.62 11.40 4.80
CA GLU A 216 -9.78 12.58 5.02
C GLU A 216 -8.73 12.32 6.11
N LYS A 217 -9.10 11.67 7.21
CA LYS A 217 -8.14 11.26 8.24
C LYS A 217 -7.10 10.28 7.68
N PHE A 218 -7.53 9.37 6.80
CA PHE A 218 -6.67 8.42 6.09
C PHE A 218 -5.60 9.07 5.22
N ALA A 219 -5.91 10.20 4.58
CA ALA A 219 -5.00 10.93 3.70
C ALA A 219 -3.60 11.18 4.31
N GLY A 220 -3.51 11.28 5.64
CA GLY A 220 -2.27 11.52 6.35
C GLY A 220 -1.34 10.30 6.47
N TYR A 221 -1.84 9.07 6.32
CA TYR A 221 -1.05 7.84 6.60
C TYR A 221 -1.25 6.71 5.58
N GLY A 222 -2.09 6.89 4.58
CA GLY A 222 -2.45 5.87 3.61
C GLY A 222 -1.31 5.30 2.77
N PHE A 223 -1.33 3.99 2.51
CA PHE A 223 -0.31 3.34 1.67
C PHE A 223 -0.84 2.89 0.32
N ASN A 224 0.07 2.79 -0.65
CA ASN A 224 -0.21 2.10 -1.89
C ASN A 224 -0.12 0.58 -1.65
N ARG A 225 -1.23 -0.15 -1.78
CA ARG A 225 -1.28 -1.61 -1.57
C ARG A 225 -0.45 -2.35 -2.60
N SER A 226 -0.40 -1.87 -3.83
CA SER A 226 0.36 -2.51 -4.91
C SER A 226 1.88 -2.47 -4.66
N HIS A 227 2.35 -1.53 -3.84
CA HIS A 227 3.73 -1.45 -3.39
C HIS A 227 3.99 -2.21 -2.08
N ALA A 228 2.93 -2.45 -1.30
CA ALA A 228 2.97 -3.05 0.03
C ALA A 228 3.16 -4.57 -0.01
#